data_AF-A0A9D5VJ17-F1
#
_entry.id   AF-A0A9D5VJ17-F1
#
_cell.length_a   1.000
_cell.length_b   1.000
_cell.length_c   1.000
_cell.angle_alpha   90.00
_cell.angle_beta   90.00
_cell.angle_gamma   90.00
#
_symmetry.space_group_name_H-M   'P 1'
#
loop_
_entity.id
_entity.type
_entity.pdbx_description
1 polymer ?
#
loop_
_entity_poly.entity_id
_entity_poly.type
_entity_poly.pdbx_seq_one_letter_code
_entity_poly.pdbx_strand_id
1 'polypeptide(L)' 'MSTKKNRSTDAVFREMLGHVSFGEVLESERISLGLTQTVFAKKLGISKQELCDIEKGRRSISLVSADFR' A
#
# COMPACT_ATOMS: atom_id res chain seq x y z
N MET A 1 9.46 -16.86 35.04
CA MET A 1 9.81 -15.79 34.07
C MET A 1 8.95 -15.98 32.84
N SER A 2 7.76 -15.37 32.80
CA SER A 2 6.83 -15.47 31.66
C SER A 2 7.10 -14.30 30.72
N THR A 3 7.58 -14.59 29.50
CA THR A 3 7.76 -13.57 28.48
C THR A 3 6.38 -13.08 28.03
N LYS A 4 6.08 -11.80 28.30
CA LYS A 4 4.86 -11.14 27.83
C LYS A 4 4.77 -11.33 26.31
N LYS A 5 3.75 -12.05 25.86
CA LYS A 5 3.38 -12.21 24.46
C LYS A 5 3.16 -10.81 23.87
N ASN A 6 4.18 -10.28 23.18
CA ASN A 6 4.08 -8.99 22.53
C ASN A 6 2.97 -9.12 21.48
N ARG A 7 1.92 -8.29 21.56
CA ARG A 7 0.84 -8.35 20.59
C ARG A 7 1.46 -8.11 19.21
N SER A 8 1.19 -9.01 18.26
CA SER A 8 1.70 -8.85 16.90
C SER A 8 1.29 -7.46 16.41
N THR A 9 2.25 -6.66 15.95
CA THR A 9 2.00 -5.31 15.42
C THR A 9 0.90 -5.35 14.36
N ASP A 10 0.88 -6.39 13.54
CA ASP A 10 -0.17 -6.67 12.54
C ASP A 10 -1.59 -6.69 13.11
N ALA A 11 -1.78 -7.30 14.28
CA ALA A 11 -3.10 -7.40 14.92
C ALA A 11 -3.59 -6.04 15.43
N VAL A 12 -2.66 -5.21 15.95
CA VAL A 12 -2.97 -3.86 16.41
C VAL A 12 -3.30 -2.93 15.25
N PHE A 13 -2.56 -3.05 14.13
CA PHE A 13 -2.83 -2.28 12.92
C PHE A 13 -4.18 -2.63 12.29
N ARG A 14 -4.56 -3.91 12.24
CA ARG A 14 -5.88 -4.35 11.77
C ARG A 14 -7.03 -3.85 12.63
N GLU A 15 -6.83 -3.79 13.95
CA GLU A 15 -7.85 -3.32 14.90
C GLU A 15 -8.03 -1.78 14.85
N MET A 16 -6.95 -1.03 14.64
CA MET A 16 -6.96 0.44 14.58
C MET A 16 -7.39 1.01 13.22
N LEU A 17 -6.94 0.42 12.11
CA LEU A 17 -7.17 0.98 10.77
C LEU A 17 -8.26 0.24 9.97
N GLY A 18 -8.76 -0.89 10.47
CA GLY A 18 -9.67 -1.75 9.73
C GLY A 18 -8.97 -2.52 8.60
N HIS A 19 -9.75 -2.93 7.59
CA HIS A 19 -9.23 -3.55 6.37
C HIS A 19 -8.59 -2.48 5.47
N VAL A 20 -7.32 -2.16 5.70
CA VAL A 20 -6.55 -1.29 4.80
C VAL A 20 -6.18 -2.08 3.56
N SER A 21 -6.63 -1.60 2.41
CA SER A 21 -6.25 -2.11 1.11
C SER A 21 -4.86 -1.60 0.70
N PHE A 22 -4.16 -2.37 -0.13
CA PHE A 22 -2.89 -1.93 -0.71
C PHE A 22 -3.03 -0.60 -1.49
N GLY A 23 -4.20 -0.36 -2.08
CA GLY A 23 -4.53 0.89 -2.76
C GLY A 23 -4.48 2.12 -1.84
N GLU A 24 -5.05 2.01 -0.64
CA GLU A 24 -5.06 3.09 0.36
C GLU A 24 -3.66 3.38 0.90
N VAL A 25 -2.82 2.34 1.04
CA VAL A 25 -1.40 2.52 1.42
C VAL A 25 -0.65 3.26 0.33
N LEU A 26 -0.84 2.87 -0.94
CA LEU A 26 -0.24 3.53 -2.09
C LEU A 26 -0.66 5.01 -2.21
N GLU A 27 -1.94 5.29 -1.98
CA GLU A 27 -2.46 6.65 -2.00
C GLU A 27 -1.84 7.49 -0.87
N SER A 28 -1.78 6.94 0.34
CA SER A 28 -1.17 7.59 1.50
C SER A 28 0.30 7.91 1.27
N GLU A 29 1.04 6.98 0.67
CA GLU A 29 2.46 7.16 0.32
C GLU A 29 2.62 8.25 -0.75
N ARG A 30 1.77 8.24 -1.79
CA ARG A 30 1.76 9.29 -2.82
C ARG A 30 1.54 10.68 -2.22
N ILE A 31 0.59 10.79 -1.28
CA ILE A 31 0.27 12.04 -0.57
C ILE A 31 1.44 12.47 0.32
N SER A 32 2.05 11.53 1.06
CA SER A 32 3.22 11.78 1.91
C SER A 32 4.40 12.34 1.12
N LEU A 33 4.60 11.84 -0.11
CA LEU A 33 5.62 12.32 -1.03
C LEU A 33 5.24 13.61 -1.78
N GLY A 34 4.02 14.11 -1.63
CA GLY A 34 3.52 15.30 -2.32
C GLY A 34 3.44 15.13 -3.85
N LEU A 35 3.33 13.89 -4.34
CA LEU A 35 3.38 13.58 -5.77
C LEU A 35 1.98 13.55 -6.40
N THR A 36 1.91 13.99 -7.65
CA THR A 36 0.71 13.77 -8.46
C THR A 36 0.65 12.31 -8.91
N GLN A 37 -0.57 11.80 -9.17
CA GLN A 37 -0.75 10.43 -9.70
C GLN A 37 0.10 10.19 -10.96
N THR A 38 0.23 11.18 -11.83
CA THR A 38 1.03 11.05 -13.06
C THR A 38 2.51 10.86 -12.78
N VAL A 39 3.06 11.59 -11.82
CA VAL A 39 4.48 11.47 -11.44
C VAL A 39 4.73 10.16 -10.70
N PHE A 40 3.82 9.78 -9.82
CA PHE A 40 3.94 8.56 -9.04
C PHE A 40 3.78 7.30 -9.92
N ALA A 41 2.83 7.31 -10.86
CA ALA A 41 2.66 6.23 -11.85
C ALA A 41 3.90 6.07 -12.73
N LYS A 42 4.53 7.17 -13.17
CA LYS A 42 5.80 7.14 -13.91
C LYS A 42 6.93 6.51 -13.09
N LYS A 43 7.03 6.81 -11.79
CA LYS A 43 8.02 6.18 -10.91
C LYS A 43 7.79 4.68 -10.73
N LEU A 44 6.51 4.27 -10.68
CA LEU A 44 6.11 2.87 -10.54
C LEU A 44 6.14 2.10 -11.89
N GLY A 45 6.37 2.77 -13.01
CA GLY A 45 6.37 2.14 -14.33
C GLY A 45 4.99 1.70 -14.83
N ILE A 46 3.91 2.23 -14.25
CA ILE A 46 2.52 1.90 -14.60
C ILE A 46 1.82 3.09 -15.24
N SER A 47 0.66 2.86 -15.84
CA SER A 47 -0.17 3.96 -16.35
C SER A 47 -0.87 4.72 -15.21
N LYS A 48 -1.23 5.98 -15.46
CA LYS A 48 -2.02 6.80 -14.51
C LYS A 48 -3.37 6.15 -14.19
N GLN A 49 -4.03 5.58 -15.20
CA GLN A 49 -5.31 4.90 -15.02
C GLN A 49 -5.16 3.68 -14.11
N GLU A 50 -4.12 2.88 -14.32
CA GLU A 50 -3.83 1.76 -13.42
C GLU A 50 -3.61 2.21 -11.99
N LEU A 51 -2.79 3.25 -11.77
CA LEU A 51 -2.59 3.79 -10.42
C LEU A 51 -3.92 4.23 -9.77
N CYS A 52 -4.77 4.94 -10.51
CA CYS A 52 -6.06 5.40 -10.01
C CYS A 52 -7.00 4.22 -9.68
N ASP A 53 -6.99 3.17 -10.49
CA ASP A 53 -7.81 1.98 -10.25
C ASP A 53 -7.28 1.13 -9.09
N ILE A 54 -5.96 1.13 -8.85
CA ILE A 54 -5.35 0.51 -7.68
C ILE A 54 -5.71 1.29 -6.41
N GLU A 55 -5.51 2.62 -6.41
CA GLU A 55 -5.83 3.49 -5.27
C GLU A 55 -7.31 3.38 -4.88
N LYS A 56 -8.22 3.31 -5.87
CA LYS A 56 -9.67 3.17 -5.62
C LYS A 56 -10.14 1.73 -5.39
N GLY A 57 -9.24 0.76 -5.34
CA GLY A 57 -9.59 -0.65 -5.13
C GLY A 57 -10.38 -1.31 -6.28
N ARG A 58 -10.41 -0.68 -7.46
CA ARG A 58 -11.03 -1.22 -8.68
C ARG A 58 -10.18 -2.29 -9.36
N ARG A 59 -8.88 -2.32 -9.07
CA ARG A 59 -7.95 -3.34 -9.52
C ARG A 59 -7.13 -3.89 -8.35
N SER A 60 -7.27 -5.18 -8.07
CA SER A 60 -6.41 -5.88 -7.12
C SER A 60 -5.07 -6.24 -7.78
N ILE A 61 -3.96 -5.78 -7.20
CA ILE A 61 -2.63 -6.25 -7.56
C ILE A 61 -2.27 -7.45 -6.68
N SER A 62 -1.87 -8.54 -7.32
CA SER A 62 -1.09 -9.58 -6.67
C SER A 62 0.36 -9.12 -6.59
N LEU A 63 0.95 -9.10 -5.40
CA LEU A 63 2.39 -8.90 -5.22
C LEU A 63 3.12 -10.07 -5.90
N VAL A 64 3.60 -9.85 -7.13
CA VAL A 64 4.64 -10.68 -7.73
C VAL A 64 5.96 -10.13 -7.22
N SER A 65 6.87 -11.00 -6.78
CA SER A 65 8.23 -10.62 -6.39
C SER A 65 8.86 -9.87 -7.56
N ALA A 66 8.99 -8.54 -7.42
CA ALA A 66 9.73 -7.74 -8.37
C ALA A 66 11.20 -8.17 -8.28
N ASP A 67 11.69 -8.82 -9.34
CA ASP A 67 13.12 -9.04 -9.53
C ASP A 67 13.79 -7.66 -9.68
N PHE A 68 14.33 -7.13 -8.59
CA PHE A 68 15.24 -5.99 -8.61
C PHE A 68 16.56 -6.49 -9.21
N ARG A 69 16.73 -6.29 -10.52
CA ARG A 69 17.97 -6.59 -11.25
C ARG A 69 18.93 -5.41 -11.24
#